data_AF-A0A923TGP9-F1
#
_entry.id   AF-A0A923TGP9-F1
#
_cell.length_a   1.000
_cell.length_b   1.000
_cell.length_c   1.000
_cell.angle_alpha   90.00
_cell.angle_beta   90.00
_cell.angle_gamma   90.00
#
_symmetry.space_group_name_H-M   'P 1'
#
loop_
_entity.id
_entity.type
_entity.pdbx_description
1 polymer ?
#
loop_
_entity_poly.entity_id
_entity_poly.type
_entity_poly.pdbx_seq_one_letter_code
_entity_poly.pdbx_strand_id
1 'polypeptide(L)'
;VRARVAALAAAAALMLAFGAWALLRPAPAAGIRYATTAGGYQRVMLADGSVLELNGDTAADVAFTPTERRVRLARGEAHFTVAKNPARPFWVEAGGVAVRAVGTAFNVRLGARDVEVLVTEGKVSVSGVERVAPNTLSTAAESNSTRWGQRVPSPDTFLTANERVLLPSVRPAPLTPHAPAPKLAPLVEHITPEAVRDALSWQGPRLVFVDTPLAEAVAQFNRRNTLQLVLADRALEALPVAGSFRPENVEAFVRLLESGGDVAVERGDPSRLVLRRAK
;
A
#
# COMPACT_ATOMS: atom_id res chain seq x y z
N VAL A 1 19.93 -25.02 -53.28
CA VAL A 1 19.21 -23.72 -53.36
C VAL A 1 17.83 -23.79 -52.71
N ARG A 2 16.94 -24.71 -53.12
CA ARG A 2 15.56 -24.82 -52.59
C ARG A 2 15.45 -24.93 -51.05
N ALA A 3 16.32 -25.72 -50.40
CA ALA A 3 16.33 -25.85 -48.94
C ALA A 3 16.74 -24.55 -48.20
N ARG A 4 17.62 -23.73 -48.79
CA ARG A 4 18.04 -22.44 -48.22
C ARG A 4 16.94 -21.38 -48.36
N VAL A 5 16.21 -21.40 -49.47
CA VAL A 5 15.07 -20.50 -49.70
C VAL A 5 13.91 -20.84 -48.76
N ALA A 6 13.63 -22.13 -48.54
CA ALA A 6 12.62 -22.56 -47.58
C ALA A 6 12.95 -22.17 -46.12
N ALA A 7 14.23 -22.29 -45.72
CA ALA A 7 14.68 -21.87 -44.39
C ALA A 7 14.55 -20.35 -44.17
N LEU A 8 14.87 -19.54 -45.19
CA LEU A 8 14.73 -18.08 -45.13
C LEU A 8 13.27 -17.63 -45.05
N ALA A 9 12.37 -18.29 -45.78
CA ALA A 9 10.93 -18.00 -45.73
C ALA A 9 10.33 -18.34 -44.35
N ALA A 10 10.73 -19.46 -43.74
CA ALA A 10 10.29 -19.84 -42.40
C ALA A 10 10.78 -18.86 -41.32
N ALA A 11 12.02 -18.40 -41.41
CA ALA A 11 12.57 -17.40 -40.48
C ALA A 11 11.86 -16.04 -40.59
N ALA A 12 11.52 -15.61 -41.81
CA ALA A 12 10.75 -14.39 -42.03
C ALA A 12 9.32 -14.50 -41.47
N ALA A 13 8.65 -15.63 -41.66
CA ALA A 13 7.32 -15.88 -41.09
C ALA A 13 7.33 -15.87 -39.55
N LEU A 14 8.35 -16.44 -38.92
CA LEU A 14 8.52 -16.42 -37.46
C LEU A 14 8.81 -15.01 -36.94
N MET A 15 9.62 -14.21 -37.65
CA MET A 15 9.87 -12.81 -37.28
C MET A 15 8.62 -11.95 -37.42
N LEU A 16 7.81 -12.16 -38.47
CA LEU A 16 6.54 -11.47 -38.65
C LEU A 16 5.51 -11.90 -37.60
N ALA A 17 5.42 -13.19 -37.26
CA ALA A 17 4.55 -13.69 -36.21
C ALA A 17 4.98 -13.15 -34.82
N PHE A 18 6.28 -13.07 -34.56
CA PHE A 18 6.81 -12.49 -33.32
C PHE A 18 6.60 -10.97 -33.26
N GLY A 19 6.82 -10.26 -34.37
CA GLY A 19 6.55 -8.83 -34.49
C GLY A 19 5.07 -8.51 -34.31
N ALA A 20 4.18 -9.28 -34.94
CA ALA A 20 2.74 -9.18 -34.75
C ALA A 20 2.35 -9.49 -33.30
N TRP A 21 2.86 -10.57 -32.71
CA TRP A 21 2.60 -10.89 -31.30
C TRP A 21 3.11 -9.80 -30.33
N ALA A 22 4.23 -9.16 -30.63
CA ALA A 22 4.77 -8.05 -29.86
C ALA A 22 3.94 -6.75 -30.02
N LEU A 23 3.44 -6.48 -31.22
CA LEU A 23 2.60 -5.30 -31.54
C LEU A 23 1.15 -5.46 -31.06
N LEU A 24 0.65 -6.69 -30.98
CA LEU A 24 -0.67 -7.02 -30.42
C LEU A 24 -0.65 -7.17 -28.89
N ARG A 25 0.48 -6.90 -28.21
CA ARG A 25 0.48 -6.84 -26.74
C ARG A 25 -0.43 -5.70 -26.30
N PRO A 26 -1.51 -5.97 -25.56
CA PRO A 26 -2.36 -4.90 -25.06
C PRO A 26 -1.50 -3.99 -24.18
N ALA A 27 -1.55 -2.68 -24.46
CA ALA A 27 -0.99 -1.68 -23.56
C ALA A 27 -1.55 -1.94 -22.15
N PRO A 28 -0.75 -1.82 -21.07
CA PRO A 28 -1.26 -2.00 -19.73
C PRO A 28 -2.47 -1.08 -19.57
N ALA A 29 -3.63 -1.67 -19.25
CA ALA A 29 -4.86 -0.92 -19.08
C ALA A 29 -4.57 0.23 -18.11
N ALA A 30 -4.96 1.46 -18.47
CA ALA A 30 -4.82 2.61 -17.61
C ALA A 30 -5.56 2.30 -16.30
N GLY A 31 -4.79 2.06 -15.22
CA GLY A 31 -5.34 1.67 -13.95
C GLY A 31 -6.19 2.78 -13.34
N ILE A 32 -7.15 2.40 -12.50
CA ILE A 32 -7.92 3.36 -11.71
C ILE A 32 -7.05 3.78 -10.52
N ARG A 33 -6.82 5.09 -10.37
CA ARG A 33 -6.05 5.64 -9.25
C ARG A 33 -6.96 6.04 -8.10
N TYR A 34 -6.63 5.56 -6.92
CA TYR A 34 -7.24 5.95 -5.65
C TYR A 34 -6.20 6.67 -4.80
N ALA A 35 -6.60 7.74 -4.11
CA ALA A 35 -5.70 8.51 -3.27
C ALA A 35 -6.43 9.19 -2.11
N THR A 36 -5.75 9.27 -0.97
CA THR A 36 -6.19 9.98 0.22
C THR A 36 -5.26 11.17 0.51
N THR A 37 -5.79 12.19 1.16
CA THR A 37 -5.00 13.30 1.72
C THR A 37 -4.35 12.89 3.05
N ALA A 38 -3.44 13.72 3.58
CA ALA A 38 -2.96 13.56 4.96
C ALA A 38 -4.13 13.56 5.95
N GLY A 39 -4.20 12.54 6.82
CA GLY A 39 -5.32 12.32 7.74
C GLY A 39 -6.57 11.68 7.10
N GLY A 40 -6.63 11.61 5.77
CA GLY A 40 -7.71 10.96 5.03
C GLY A 40 -7.77 9.45 5.23
N TYR A 41 -8.88 8.84 4.84
CA TYR A 41 -9.06 7.40 4.78
C TYR A 41 -10.12 7.10 3.73
N GLN A 42 -9.93 6.02 2.99
CA GLN A 42 -10.88 5.62 1.96
C GLN A 42 -11.02 4.11 1.92
N ARG A 43 -12.25 3.63 1.97
CA ARG A 43 -12.60 2.23 1.73
C ARG A 43 -13.26 2.09 0.37
N VAL A 44 -12.74 1.19 -0.46
CA VAL A 44 -13.18 0.97 -1.83
C VAL A 44 -13.51 -0.52 -2.02
N MET A 45 -14.68 -0.80 -2.57
CA MET A 45 -15.00 -2.12 -3.10
C MET A 45 -14.52 -2.19 -4.55
N LEU A 46 -13.59 -3.09 -4.83
CA LEU A 46 -13.01 -3.27 -6.17
C LEU A 46 -13.93 -4.12 -7.05
N ALA A 47 -13.68 -4.08 -8.37
CA ALA A 47 -14.51 -4.77 -9.36
C ALA A 47 -14.52 -6.31 -9.24
N ASP A 48 -13.58 -6.90 -8.51
CA ASP A 48 -13.52 -8.34 -8.24
C ASP A 48 -14.16 -8.74 -6.91
N GLY A 49 -14.76 -7.78 -6.18
CA GLY A 49 -15.33 -7.98 -4.85
C GLY A 49 -14.32 -7.87 -3.71
N SER A 50 -13.03 -7.65 -4.00
CA SER A 50 -12.03 -7.36 -2.97
C SER A 50 -12.27 -5.98 -2.35
N VAL A 51 -11.85 -5.79 -1.10
CA VAL A 51 -11.91 -4.50 -0.40
C VAL A 51 -10.51 -3.93 -0.27
N LEU A 52 -10.35 -2.68 -0.69
CA LEU A 52 -9.14 -1.87 -0.52
C LEU A 52 -9.42 -0.76 0.50
N GLU A 53 -8.65 -0.74 1.58
CA GLU A 53 -8.70 0.33 2.58
C GLU A 53 -7.38 1.10 2.55
N LEU A 54 -7.45 2.40 2.28
CA LEU A 54 -6.32 3.32 2.18
C LEU A 54 -6.24 4.13 3.47
N ASN A 55 -5.07 4.12 4.10
CA ASN A 55 -4.77 4.99 5.23
C ASN A 55 -4.53 6.45 4.74
N GLY A 56 -4.16 7.36 5.63
CA GLY A 56 -3.80 8.73 5.28
C GLY A 56 -2.60 8.81 4.34
N ASP A 57 -2.58 9.84 3.49
CA ASP A 57 -1.52 10.08 2.50
C ASP A 57 -1.11 8.83 1.68
N THR A 58 -2.10 8.10 1.20
CA THR A 58 -1.91 6.85 0.48
C THR A 58 -2.34 7.02 -0.97
N ALA A 59 -1.62 6.41 -1.91
CA ALA A 59 -2.03 6.34 -3.31
C ALA A 59 -1.80 4.95 -3.89
N ALA A 60 -2.83 4.41 -4.54
CA ALA A 60 -2.81 3.09 -5.16
C ALA A 60 -3.40 3.14 -6.58
N ASP A 61 -2.74 2.45 -7.52
CA ASP A 61 -3.21 2.27 -8.89
C ASP A 61 -3.71 0.83 -9.07
N VAL A 62 -4.97 0.65 -9.46
CA VAL A 62 -5.61 -0.66 -9.63
C VAL A 62 -5.76 -0.97 -11.11
N ALA A 63 -5.14 -2.06 -11.57
CA ALA A 63 -5.19 -2.53 -12.95
C ALA A 63 -5.53 -4.02 -12.99
N PHE A 64 -6.78 -4.34 -13.30
CA PHE A 64 -7.24 -5.72 -13.43
C PHE A 64 -7.32 -6.13 -14.89
N THR A 65 -6.82 -7.34 -15.17
CA THR A 65 -6.89 -7.98 -16.48
C THR A 65 -7.69 -9.28 -16.38
N PRO A 66 -8.05 -9.92 -17.49
CA PRO A 66 -8.68 -11.24 -17.46
C PRO A 66 -7.85 -12.31 -16.75
N THR A 67 -6.52 -12.17 -16.71
CA THR A 67 -5.60 -13.19 -16.17
C THR A 67 -5.08 -12.86 -14.77
N GLU A 68 -5.02 -11.59 -14.38
CA GLU A 68 -4.49 -11.17 -13.08
C GLU A 68 -5.18 -9.93 -12.52
N ARG A 69 -5.07 -9.75 -11.20
CA ARG A 69 -5.58 -8.58 -10.47
C ARG A 69 -4.39 -7.87 -9.85
N ARG A 70 -3.96 -6.73 -10.38
CA ARG A 70 -2.77 -6.03 -9.89
C ARG A 70 -3.13 -4.69 -9.26
N VAL A 71 -2.53 -4.40 -8.11
CA VAL A 71 -2.58 -3.11 -7.42
C VAL A 71 -1.15 -2.62 -7.18
N ARG A 72 -0.84 -1.40 -7.56
CA ARG A 72 0.45 -0.77 -7.25
C ARG A 72 0.26 0.26 -6.15
N LEU A 73 0.86 0.04 -4.99
CA LEU A 73 0.92 1.01 -3.91
C LEU A 73 2.08 1.97 -4.16
N ALA A 74 1.75 3.18 -4.60
CA ALA A 74 2.75 4.20 -4.95
C ALA A 74 3.32 4.89 -3.70
N ARG A 75 2.52 5.03 -2.64
CA ARG A 75 2.91 5.54 -1.31
C ARG A 75 1.88 5.18 -0.25
N GLY A 76 2.28 5.26 1.01
CA GLY A 76 1.40 5.17 2.17
C GLY A 76 1.17 3.73 2.62
N GLU A 77 -0.03 3.46 3.12
CA GLU A 77 -0.40 2.19 3.74
C GLU A 77 -1.79 1.76 3.31
N ALA A 78 -1.94 0.49 2.96
CA ALA A 78 -3.20 -0.07 2.53
C ALA A 78 -3.43 -1.48 3.07
N HIS A 79 -4.66 -1.73 3.51
CA HIS A 79 -5.15 -3.06 3.85
C HIS A 79 -6.01 -3.63 2.72
N PHE A 80 -5.84 -4.91 2.46
CA PHE A 80 -6.51 -5.64 1.40
C PHE A 80 -7.26 -6.83 1.99
N THR A 81 -8.57 -6.88 1.77
CA THR A 81 -9.37 -8.10 1.97
C THR A 81 -9.68 -8.68 0.60
N VAL A 82 -8.93 -9.70 0.20
CA VAL A 82 -8.94 -10.22 -1.17
C VAL A 82 -10.00 -11.30 -1.36
N ALA A 83 -10.89 -11.08 -2.33
CA ALA A 83 -11.87 -12.08 -2.76
C ALA A 83 -11.16 -13.33 -3.33
N LYS A 84 -11.61 -14.51 -2.88
CA LYS A 84 -10.98 -15.79 -3.23
C LYS A 84 -11.17 -16.09 -4.72
N ASN A 85 -10.07 -16.10 -5.48
CA ASN A 85 -10.08 -16.51 -6.89
C ASN A 85 -8.72 -17.07 -7.31
N PRO A 86 -8.51 -18.40 -7.22
CA PRO A 86 -7.25 -19.04 -7.60
C PRO A 86 -6.89 -18.91 -9.09
N ALA A 87 -7.89 -18.77 -9.98
CA ALA A 87 -7.68 -18.65 -11.42
C ALA A 87 -7.12 -17.30 -11.85
N ARG A 88 -7.35 -16.24 -11.04
CA ARG A 88 -6.83 -14.89 -11.27
C ARG A 88 -6.10 -14.41 -10.02
N PRO A 89 -4.79 -14.62 -9.87
CA PRO A 89 -4.06 -14.22 -8.68
C PRO A 89 -4.14 -12.70 -8.43
N PHE A 90 -4.10 -12.30 -7.17
CA PHE A 90 -4.07 -10.92 -6.74
C PHE A 90 -2.63 -10.51 -6.40
N TRP A 91 -2.14 -9.44 -6.99
CA TRP A 91 -0.79 -8.93 -6.84
C TRP A 91 -0.81 -7.51 -6.27
N VAL A 92 -0.01 -7.26 -5.23
CA VAL A 92 0.28 -5.92 -4.73
C VAL A 92 1.76 -5.62 -4.94
N GLU A 93 2.06 -4.52 -5.62
CA GLU A 93 3.42 -4.03 -5.83
C GLU A 93 3.67 -2.79 -4.98
N ALA A 94 4.73 -2.79 -4.18
CA ALA A 94 5.14 -1.64 -3.38
C ALA A 94 6.67 -1.60 -3.30
N GLY A 95 7.31 -0.47 -3.61
CA GLY A 95 8.75 -0.29 -3.38
C GLY A 95 9.69 -1.35 -3.96
N GLY A 96 9.33 -2.00 -5.07
CA GLY A 96 10.10 -3.11 -5.67
C GLY A 96 9.87 -4.48 -5.04
N VAL A 97 8.88 -4.60 -4.16
CA VAL A 97 8.38 -5.86 -3.59
C VAL A 97 7.05 -6.22 -4.27
N ALA A 98 6.88 -7.49 -4.61
CA ALA A 98 5.63 -8.03 -5.14
C ALA A 98 5.04 -9.06 -4.16
N VAL A 99 3.78 -8.84 -3.81
CA VAL A 99 3.01 -9.61 -2.84
C VAL A 99 1.88 -10.33 -3.58
N ARG A 100 1.81 -11.66 -3.49
CA ARG A 100 0.78 -12.48 -4.14
C ARG A 100 -0.20 -13.04 -3.12
N ALA A 101 -1.48 -12.81 -3.38
CA ALA A 101 -2.62 -13.30 -2.63
C ALA A 101 -3.59 -14.10 -3.51
N VAL A 102 -4.30 -15.05 -2.91
CA VAL A 102 -5.36 -15.83 -3.57
C VAL A 102 -6.73 -15.60 -2.95
N GLY A 103 -6.77 -15.44 -1.63
CA GLY A 103 -7.96 -15.16 -0.82
C GLY A 103 -7.52 -14.98 0.63
N THR A 104 -7.10 -13.77 0.97
CA THR A 104 -6.34 -13.43 2.19
C THR A 104 -6.70 -12.03 2.65
N ALA A 105 -6.44 -11.76 3.92
CA ALA A 105 -6.43 -10.41 4.46
C ALA A 105 -5.00 -10.05 4.89
N PHE A 106 -4.51 -8.91 4.44
CA PHE A 106 -3.15 -8.44 4.73
C PHE A 106 -3.02 -6.93 4.56
N ASN A 107 -2.02 -6.36 5.24
CA ASN A 107 -1.65 -4.97 5.17
C ASN A 107 -0.29 -4.80 4.51
N VAL A 108 -0.14 -3.75 3.71
CA VAL A 108 1.13 -3.35 3.10
C VAL A 108 1.38 -1.89 3.43
N ARG A 109 2.52 -1.62 4.07
CA ARG A 109 2.99 -0.27 4.36
C ARG A 109 4.28 -0.01 3.60
N LEU A 110 4.24 1.00 2.72
CA LEU A 110 5.41 1.46 1.97
C LEU A 110 6.09 2.59 2.74
N GLY A 111 7.15 2.25 3.46
CA GLY A 111 8.01 3.20 4.15
C GLY A 111 9.06 3.82 3.23
N ALA A 112 9.89 4.70 3.80
CA ALA A 112 10.91 5.41 3.04
C ALA A 112 12.02 4.47 2.51
N ARG A 113 12.32 3.40 3.26
CA ARG A 113 13.42 2.45 3.03
C ARG A 113 13.00 0.98 3.11
N ASP A 114 11.78 0.72 3.52
CA ASP A 114 11.25 -0.61 3.72
C ASP A 114 9.82 -0.75 3.16
N VAL A 115 9.42 -1.99 2.98
CA VAL A 115 8.07 -2.44 2.73
C VAL A 115 7.74 -3.42 3.83
N GLU A 116 6.75 -3.08 4.63
CA GLU A 116 6.22 -3.98 5.65
C GLU A 116 4.98 -4.68 5.09
N VAL A 117 4.94 -6.00 5.24
CA VAL A 117 3.76 -6.81 4.92
C VAL A 117 3.34 -7.56 6.18
N LEU A 118 2.09 -7.39 6.58
CA LEU A 118 1.48 -8.06 7.73
C LEU A 118 0.26 -8.85 7.26
N VAL A 119 0.22 -10.15 7.53
CA VAL A 119 -0.93 -11.00 7.16
C VAL A 119 -1.85 -11.20 8.36
N THR A 120 -3.13 -10.92 8.19
CA THR A 120 -4.17 -11.13 9.21
C THR A 120 -4.94 -12.43 8.99
N GLU A 121 -5.13 -12.83 7.74
CA GLU A 121 -5.83 -14.07 7.40
C GLU A 121 -5.27 -14.72 6.14
N GLY A 122 -5.16 -16.04 6.17
CA GLY A 122 -4.79 -16.86 5.02
C GLY A 122 -3.27 -16.91 4.79
N LYS A 123 -2.86 -16.95 3.51
CA LYS A 123 -1.47 -17.16 3.11
C LYS A 123 -1.07 -16.27 1.92
N VAL A 124 0.01 -15.53 2.09
CA VAL A 124 0.58 -14.61 1.11
C VAL A 124 1.98 -15.09 0.71
N SER A 125 2.35 -14.91 -0.56
CA SER A 125 3.75 -15.05 -1.01
C SER A 125 4.34 -13.67 -1.24
N VAL A 126 5.55 -13.43 -0.77
CA VAL A 126 6.28 -12.19 -0.97
C VAL A 126 7.58 -12.46 -1.71
N SER A 127 7.84 -11.68 -2.75
CA SER A 127 9.03 -11.76 -3.59
C SER A 127 9.66 -10.37 -3.72
N GLY A 128 10.97 -10.28 -3.46
CA GLY A 128 11.77 -9.09 -3.78
C GLY A 128 12.25 -9.17 -5.24
N VAL A 129 12.31 -8.03 -5.94
CA VAL A 129 12.89 -8.00 -7.30
C VAL A 129 14.41 -7.89 -7.20
N GLU A 130 15.13 -8.96 -7.54
CA GLU A 130 16.59 -8.92 -7.72
C GLU A 130 16.94 -8.06 -8.95
N ARG A 131 17.88 -7.12 -8.79
CA ARG A 131 18.35 -6.24 -9.89
C ARG A 131 18.96 -7.09 -11.01
N VAL A 132 18.42 -6.97 -12.22
CA VAL A 132 19.16 -7.39 -13.43
C VAL A 132 20.37 -6.45 -13.55
N ALA A 133 21.58 -6.99 -13.35
CA ALA A 133 22.80 -6.24 -13.60
C ALA A 133 22.87 -5.83 -15.08
N PRO A 134 23.26 -4.58 -15.42
CA PRO A 134 23.54 -4.23 -16.79
C PRO A 134 24.71 -5.09 -17.28
N ASN A 135 24.45 -5.85 -18.34
CA ASN A 135 25.38 -6.74 -19.02
C ASN A 135 26.72 -6.01 -19.26
N THR A 136 27.76 -6.31 -18.48
CA THR A 136 29.13 -5.97 -18.89
C THR A 136 29.47 -6.90 -20.03
N LEU A 137 29.63 -6.32 -21.22
CA LEU A 137 30.25 -6.95 -22.39
C LEU A 137 31.62 -7.51 -21.96
N SER A 138 31.68 -8.80 -21.64
CA SER A 138 32.95 -9.52 -21.53
C SER A 138 33.00 -10.55 -22.64
N THR A 139 33.80 -10.20 -23.63
CA THR A 139 34.19 -11.00 -24.78
C THR A 139 34.95 -12.26 -24.37
N ALA A 140 34.59 -13.36 -25.04
CA ALA A 140 35.38 -14.54 -25.38
C ALA A 140 35.54 -15.68 -24.36
N ALA A 141 35.22 -16.87 -24.90
CA ALA A 141 35.77 -18.20 -24.66
C ALA A 141 35.18 -19.08 -23.53
N GLU A 142 34.20 -19.87 -23.97
CA GLU A 142 34.18 -21.34 -23.82
C GLU A 142 34.08 -21.95 -22.41
N SER A 143 32.85 -22.33 -22.04
CA SER A 143 32.39 -23.72 -22.19
C SER A 143 31.34 -24.09 -21.15
N ASN A 144 30.20 -24.57 -21.65
CA ASN A 144 29.28 -25.46 -20.97
C ASN A 144 28.47 -24.90 -19.77
N SER A 145 27.48 -24.05 -20.08
CA SER A 145 26.19 -24.08 -19.39
C SER A 145 25.08 -23.54 -20.29
N THR A 146 24.64 -24.41 -21.21
CA THR A 146 23.36 -24.27 -21.93
C THR A 146 22.20 -24.35 -20.95
N ARG A 147 21.77 -23.21 -20.39
CA ARG A 147 20.36 -22.96 -20.05
C ARG A 147 20.09 -21.47 -19.91
N TRP A 148 19.48 -20.93 -20.96
CA TRP A 148 18.86 -19.61 -21.01
C TRP A 148 18.11 -19.24 -19.73
N GLY A 149 18.51 -18.15 -19.08
CA GLY A 149 17.60 -17.18 -18.46
C GLY A 149 16.56 -17.69 -17.45
N GLN A 150 16.79 -18.78 -16.73
CA GLN A 150 15.97 -19.09 -15.57
C GLN A 150 16.18 -17.96 -14.55
N ARG A 151 15.22 -17.03 -14.47
CA ARG A 151 14.84 -16.40 -13.21
C ARG A 151 14.66 -17.56 -12.24
N VAL A 152 15.70 -17.90 -11.49
CA VAL A 152 15.56 -18.69 -10.29
C VAL A 152 14.81 -17.76 -9.35
N PRO A 153 13.53 -18.03 -9.01
CA PRO A 153 12.87 -17.23 -7.99
C PRO A 153 13.78 -17.29 -6.77
N SER A 154 14.20 -16.13 -6.24
CA SER A 154 14.56 -16.08 -4.82
C SER A 154 13.40 -16.77 -4.07
N PRO A 155 13.66 -17.65 -3.09
CA PRO A 155 12.59 -18.42 -2.48
C PRO A 155 11.46 -17.49 -2.05
N ASP A 156 10.29 -17.67 -2.67
CA ASP A 156 9.06 -16.98 -2.31
C ASP A 156 8.92 -17.08 -0.79
N THR A 157 8.97 -15.94 -0.10
CA THR A 157 8.80 -15.92 1.35
C THR A 157 7.31 -15.98 1.62
N PHE A 158 6.85 -17.08 2.19
CA PHE A 158 5.44 -17.24 2.52
C PHE A 158 5.16 -16.70 3.91
N LEU A 159 4.05 -15.97 4.02
CA LEU A 159 3.50 -15.46 5.26
C LEU A 159 2.11 -16.04 5.48
N THR A 160 1.79 -16.31 6.73
CA THR A 160 0.52 -16.79 7.24
C THR A 160 -0.03 -15.82 8.28
N ALA A 161 -1.25 -16.06 8.76
CA ALA A 161 -1.89 -15.19 9.74
C ALA A 161 -0.97 -14.91 10.95
N ASN A 162 -0.92 -13.65 11.36
CA ASN A 162 -0.09 -13.11 12.44
C ASN A 162 1.42 -13.13 12.14
N GLU A 163 1.82 -13.25 10.87
CA GLU A 163 3.22 -13.07 10.47
C GLU A 163 3.42 -11.72 9.78
N ARG A 164 4.56 -11.11 10.09
CA ARG A 164 5.03 -9.85 9.52
C ARG A 164 6.40 -10.05 8.89
N VAL A 165 6.65 -9.39 7.77
CA VAL A 165 7.99 -9.27 7.18
C VAL A 165 8.30 -7.80 6.91
N LEU A 166 9.56 -7.42 7.14
CA LEU A 166 10.10 -6.16 6.67
C LEU A 166 11.10 -6.45 5.55
N LEU A 167 10.88 -5.82 4.39
CA LEU A 167 11.71 -5.97 3.21
C LEU A 167 12.31 -4.61 2.83
N PRO A 168 13.58 -4.52 2.40
CA PRO A 168 14.13 -3.27 1.92
C PRO A 168 13.40 -2.81 0.65
N SER A 169 13.00 -1.55 0.60
CA SER A 169 12.43 -0.97 -0.61
C SER A 169 13.55 -0.59 -1.58
N VAL A 170 13.53 -1.15 -2.79
CA VAL A 170 14.51 -0.82 -3.83
C VAL A 170 13.99 0.42 -4.56
N ARG A 171 14.48 1.60 -4.18
CA ARG A 171 14.42 2.76 -5.07
C ARG A 171 15.41 2.53 -6.22
N PRO A 172 15.11 2.98 -7.46
CA PRO A 172 16.14 3.08 -8.47
C PRO A 172 17.22 4.03 -7.96
N ALA A 173 18.35 3.48 -7.49
CA ALA A 173 19.52 4.25 -7.14
C ALA A 173 20.11 4.88 -8.43
N PRO A 174 20.76 6.05 -8.35
CA PRO A 174 21.65 6.50 -9.41
C PRO A 174 22.61 5.37 -9.76
N LEU A 175 22.79 5.11 -11.05
CA LEU A 175 23.63 4.03 -11.57
C LEU A 175 25.09 4.24 -11.12
N THR A 176 25.46 3.75 -9.94
CA THR A 176 26.86 3.54 -9.57
C THR A 176 27.21 2.11 -9.98
N PRO A 177 28.05 1.90 -11.02
CA PRO A 177 28.27 0.59 -11.63
C PRO A 177 29.00 -0.45 -10.75
N HIS A 178 29.13 -0.25 -9.44
CA HIS A 178 29.97 -1.12 -8.59
C HIS A 178 29.51 -1.35 -7.15
N ALA A 179 28.31 -0.92 -6.73
CA ALA A 179 27.83 -1.25 -5.40
C ALA A 179 27.17 -2.65 -5.39
N PRO A 180 27.73 -3.65 -4.67
CA PRO A 180 27.05 -4.92 -4.49
C PRO A 180 25.67 -4.69 -3.85
N ALA A 181 24.65 -5.36 -4.38
CA ALA A 181 23.33 -5.30 -3.79
C ALA A 181 23.39 -5.86 -2.36
N PRO A 182 22.91 -5.14 -1.33
CA PRO A 182 22.75 -5.75 -0.03
C PRO A 182 21.69 -6.86 -0.16
N LYS A 183 22.13 -8.11 -0.07
CA LYS A 183 21.26 -9.28 0.03
C LYS A 183 20.77 -9.37 1.48
N LEU A 184 19.83 -8.52 1.84
CA LEU A 184 19.14 -8.63 3.13
C LEU A 184 18.08 -9.72 2.99
N ALA A 185 18.25 -10.82 3.72
CA ALA A 185 17.22 -11.84 3.80
C ALA A 185 16.00 -11.24 4.53
N PRO A 186 14.76 -11.51 4.06
CA PRO A 186 13.56 -11.11 4.78
C PRO A 186 13.57 -11.68 6.20
N LEU A 187 13.41 -10.82 7.20
CA LEU A 187 13.15 -11.26 8.57
C LEU A 187 11.64 -11.43 8.74
N VAL A 188 11.19 -12.68 8.86
CA VAL A 188 9.79 -13.01 9.15
C VAL A 188 9.64 -13.13 10.67
N GLU A 189 8.73 -12.35 11.23
CA GLU A 189 8.41 -12.32 12.65
C GLU A 189 6.98 -12.78 12.87
N HIS A 190 6.77 -13.66 13.85
CA HIS A 190 5.44 -13.91 14.37
C HIS A 190 5.08 -12.79 15.35
N ILE A 191 3.93 -12.17 15.16
CA ILE A 191 3.46 -11.08 16.01
C ILE A 191 2.20 -11.50 16.77
N THR A 192 2.01 -10.96 17.97
CA THR A 192 0.84 -11.30 18.78
C THR A 192 -0.44 -10.71 18.16
N PRO A 193 -1.61 -11.32 18.35
CA PRO A 193 -2.89 -10.75 17.89
C PRO A 193 -3.14 -9.32 18.39
N GLU A 194 -2.64 -8.97 19.57
CA GLU A 194 -2.65 -7.61 20.12
C GLU A 194 -1.84 -6.66 19.23
N ALA A 195 -0.60 -7.05 18.88
CA ALA A 195 0.26 -6.26 18.00
C ALA A 195 -0.34 -6.12 16.59
N VAL A 196 -1.04 -7.15 16.09
CA VAL A 196 -1.81 -7.06 14.83
C VAL A 196 -2.90 -5.99 14.95
N ARG A 197 -3.69 -6.01 16.02
CA ARG A 197 -4.76 -5.01 16.27
C ARG A 197 -4.20 -3.61 16.40
N ASP A 198 -3.06 -3.44 17.07
CA ASP A 198 -2.40 -2.14 17.23
C ASP A 198 -1.90 -1.61 15.88
N ALA A 199 -1.23 -2.47 15.09
CA ALA A 199 -0.75 -2.14 13.74
C ALA A 199 -1.90 -1.73 12.81
N LEU A 200 -3.07 -2.35 12.96
CA LEU A 200 -4.27 -2.10 12.16
C LEU A 200 -5.28 -1.18 12.83
N SER A 201 -4.90 -0.53 13.94
CA SER A 201 -5.80 0.36 14.67
C SER A 201 -6.29 1.54 13.82
N TRP A 202 -5.60 1.85 12.72
CA TRP A 202 -6.01 2.86 11.75
C TRP A 202 -7.29 2.50 10.96
N GLN A 203 -7.70 1.21 10.93
CA GLN A 203 -8.96 0.73 10.31
C GLN A 203 -10.22 0.97 11.18
N GLY A 204 -10.09 1.64 12.33
CA GLY A 204 -11.19 1.89 13.26
C GLY A 204 -12.27 2.87 12.77
N PRO A 205 -13.48 2.85 13.36
CA PRO A 205 -14.61 3.68 12.96
C PRO A 205 -14.31 5.17 13.20
N ARG A 206 -14.34 5.97 12.14
CA ARG A 206 -14.05 7.40 12.20
C ARG A 206 -15.31 8.22 12.50
N LEU A 207 -15.11 9.34 13.18
CA LEU A 207 -16.06 10.44 13.21
C LEU A 207 -15.78 11.33 11.99
N VAL A 208 -16.78 11.49 11.14
CA VAL A 208 -16.69 12.34 9.94
C VAL A 208 -17.58 13.54 10.17
N PHE A 209 -17.00 14.72 10.08
CA PHE A 209 -17.69 15.99 10.20
C PHE A 209 -17.62 16.73 8.87
N VAL A 210 -18.78 17.21 8.42
CA VAL A 210 -18.93 18.03 7.23
C VAL A 210 -19.82 19.19 7.64
N ASP A 211 -19.22 20.36 7.82
CA ASP A 211 -19.90 21.57 8.29
C ASP A 211 -20.70 21.32 9.59
N THR A 212 -20.16 20.48 10.47
CA THR A 212 -20.85 20.02 11.67
C THR A 212 -20.61 21.02 12.79
N PRO A 213 -21.64 21.49 13.52
CA PRO A 213 -21.46 22.39 14.66
C PRO A 213 -20.51 21.79 15.69
N LEU A 214 -19.57 22.58 16.19
CA LEU A 214 -18.57 22.13 17.15
C LEU A 214 -19.21 21.51 18.40
N ALA A 215 -20.36 22.01 18.85
CA ALA A 215 -21.12 21.40 19.96
C ALA A 215 -21.50 19.94 19.68
N GLU A 216 -21.91 19.63 18.45
CA GLU A 216 -22.27 18.28 18.05
C GLU A 216 -21.02 17.39 17.92
N ALA A 217 -19.94 17.91 17.33
CA ALA A 217 -18.67 17.19 17.23
C ALA A 217 -18.12 16.83 18.62
N VAL A 218 -18.14 17.78 19.55
CA VAL A 218 -17.76 17.59 20.96
C VAL A 218 -18.62 16.52 21.63
N ALA A 219 -19.95 16.55 21.44
CA ALA A 219 -20.84 15.53 22.00
C ALA A 219 -20.53 14.13 21.44
N GLN A 220 -20.19 14.01 20.15
CA GLN A 220 -19.79 12.74 19.54
C GLN A 220 -18.47 12.19 20.13
N PHE A 221 -17.48 13.06 20.37
CA PHE A 221 -16.24 12.68 21.06
C PHE A 221 -16.50 12.27 22.52
N ASN A 222 -17.23 13.07 23.29
CA ASN A 222 -17.49 12.83 24.70
C ASN A 222 -18.23 11.52 24.97
N ARG A 223 -19.11 11.09 24.06
CA ARG A 223 -19.81 9.81 24.16
C ARG A 223 -18.89 8.59 24.11
N ARG A 224 -17.70 8.73 23.50
CA ARG A 224 -16.79 7.62 23.21
C ARG A 224 -15.45 7.69 23.95
N ASN A 225 -15.22 8.76 24.72
CA ASN A 225 -13.95 9.01 25.39
C ASN A 225 -14.13 9.23 26.89
N THR A 226 -13.13 8.82 27.66
CA THR A 226 -13.02 9.17 29.08
C THR A 226 -12.54 10.61 29.28
N LEU A 227 -11.70 11.13 28.38
CA LEU A 227 -11.30 12.53 28.32
C LEU A 227 -12.45 13.37 27.74
N GLN A 228 -12.99 14.30 28.52
CA GLN A 228 -14.16 15.09 28.15
C GLN A 228 -13.76 16.47 27.63
N LEU A 229 -14.29 16.84 26.47
CA LEU A 229 -14.19 18.18 25.90
C LEU A 229 -15.35 19.04 26.45
N VAL A 230 -15.03 20.21 27.00
CA VAL A 230 -16.03 21.14 27.59
C VAL A 230 -15.96 22.47 26.85
N LEU A 231 -17.07 22.88 26.24
CA LEU A 231 -17.21 24.20 25.64
C LEU A 231 -17.50 25.22 26.74
N ALA A 232 -16.56 26.14 27.00
CA ALA A 232 -16.75 27.20 27.99
C ALA A 232 -17.40 28.46 27.41
N ASP A 233 -17.31 28.66 26.09
CA ASP A 233 -17.89 29.81 25.41
C ASP A 233 -18.99 29.35 24.44
N ARG A 234 -20.19 29.92 24.61
CA ARG A 234 -21.37 29.61 23.80
C ARG A 234 -21.18 30.03 22.34
N ALA A 235 -20.33 31.04 22.07
CA ALA A 235 -20.05 31.49 20.72
C ALA A 235 -19.40 30.40 19.84
N LEU A 236 -18.75 29.40 20.46
CA LEU A 236 -18.11 28.30 19.77
C LEU A 236 -19.06 27.17 19.38
N GLU A 237 -20.28 27.10 19.94
CA GLU A 237 -21.19 25.97 19.73
C GLU A 237 -21.57 25.77 18.26
N ALA A 238 -21.75 26.88 17.53
CA ALA A 238 -22.12 26.91 16.12
C ALA A 238 -20.92 26.94 15.16
N LEU A 239 -19.68 26.91 15.67
CA LEU A 239 -18.49 26.95 14.82
C LEU A 239 -18.47 25.68 13.95
N PRO A 240 -18.45 25.81 12.61
CA PRO A 240 -18.46 24.64 11.75
C PRO A 240 -17.11 23.94 11.79
N VAL A 241 -17.15 22.62 11.96
CA VAL A 241 -15.97 21.77 11.93
C VAL A 241 -16.10 20.78 10.79
N ALA A 242 -15.03 20.68 10.01
CA ALA A 242 -14.89 19.70 8.96
C ALA A 242 -13.63 18.86 9.21
N GLY A 243 -13.75 17.55 9.03
CA GLY A 243 -12.62 16.65 9.16
C GLY A 243 -13.03 15.23 9.47
N SER A 244 -12.06 14.32 9.37
CA SER A 244 -12.24 12.93 9.72
C SER A 244 -11.29 12.57 10.86
N PHE A 245 -11.85 12.16 11.99
CA PHE A 245 -11.10 11.92 13.21
C PHE A 245 -11.33 10.52 13.72
N ARG A 246 -10.33 9.99 14.42
CA ARG A 246 -10.52 8.82 15.26
C ARG A 246 -11.20 9.26 16.56
N PRO A 247 -12.22 8.55 17.05
CA PRO A 247 -12.83 8.85 18.34
C PRO A 247 -11.79 8.92 19.45
N GLU A 248 -10.80 8.03 19.44
CA GLU A 248 -9.78 7.90 20.49
C GLU A 248 -8.71 9.02 20.47
N ASN A 249 -8.62 9.81 19.39
CA ASN A 249 -7.56 10.80 19.21
C ASN A 249 -8.09 12.24 19.42
N VAL A 250 -8.48 12.52 20.67
CA VAL A 250 -8.99 13.84 21.09
C VAL A 250 -7.97 14.95 20.83
N GLU A 251 -6.67 14.69 20.99
CA GLU A 251 -5.62 15.70 20.82
C GLU A 251 -5.46 16.16 19.36
N ALA A 252 -5.68 15.26 18.38
CA ALA A 252 -5.68 15.65 16.98
C ALA A 252 -6.84 16.60 16.63
N PHE A 253 -8.01 16.37 17.23
CA PHE A 253 -9.15 17.26 17.09
C PHE A 253 -8.87 18.63 17.72
N VAL A 254 -8.32 18.65 18.93
CA VAL A 254 -7.91 19.89 19.63
C VAL A 254 -6.90 20.70 18.82
N ARG A 255 -5.86 20.06 18.28
CA ARG A 255 -4.86 20.75 17.44
C ARG A 255 -5.46 21.38 16.20
N LEU A 256 -6.47 20.77 15.58
CA LEU A 256 -7.18 21.39 14.46
C LEU A 256 -7.86 22.69 14.92
N LEU A 257 -8.58 22.65 16.05
CA LEU A 257 -9.28 23.82 16.58
C LEU A 257 -8.30 24.96 16.92
N GLU A 258 -7.15 24.62 17.51
CA GLU A 258 -6.09 25.59 17.79
C GLU A 258 -5.45 26.13 16.49
N SER A 259 -5.30 25.31 15.44
CA SER A 259 -4.75 25.75 14.15
C SER A 259 -5.65 26.72 13.39
N GLY A 260 -6.96 26.64 13.59
CA GLY A 260 -7.93 27.56 13.00
C GLY A 260 -7.84 28.97 13.60
N GLY A 261 -7.27 29.10 14.80
CA GLY A 261 -7.07 30.38 15.48
C GLY A 261 -8.30 30.93 16.20
N ASP A 262 -9.47 30.28 16.08
CA ASP A 262 -10.70 30.69 16.76
C ASP A 262 -10.86 30.11 18.17
N VAL A 263 -10.12 29.03 18.48
CA VAL A 263 -10.26 28.25 19.72
C VAL A 263 -8.92 28.13 20.44
N ALA A 264 -8.92 28.41 21.74
CA ALA A 264 -7.82 28.14 22.65
C ALA A 264 -8.22 27.03 23.64
N VAL A 265 -7.32 26.09 23.92
CA VAL A 265 -7.62 24.94 24.78
C VAL A 265 -6.84 25.01 26.10
N GLU A 266 -7.58 25.04 27.20
CA GLU A 266 -7.05 25.05 28.55
C GLU A 266 -6.93 23.60 29.06
N ARG A 267 -5.69 23.18 29.34
CA ARG A 267 -5.32 21.84 29.80
C ARG A 267 -5.05 21.89 31.31
N GLY A 268 -6.11 22.01 32.11
CA GLY A 268 -6.03 22.12 33.57
C GLY A 268 -6.31 20.82 34.33
N ASP A 269 -7.07 19.90 33.73
CA ASP A 269 -7.53 18.66 34.35
C ASP A 269 -7.13 17.46 33.46
N PRO A 270 -6.55 16.37 34.01
CA PRO A 270 -6.20 15.18 33.24
C PRO A 270 -7.39 14.49 32.53
N SER A 271 -8.61 14.75 33.02
CA SER A 271 -9.86 14.16 32.54
C SER A 271 -10.73 15.13 31.73
N ARG A 272 -10.35 16.42 31.64
CA ARG A 272 -11.14 17.44 30.94
C ARG A 272 -10.29 18.46 30.20
N LEU A 273 -10.69 18.78 28.97
CA LEU A 273 -10.14 19.87 28.19
C LEU A 273 -11.19 20.95 27.99
N VAL A 274 -10.84 22.19 28.34
CA VAL A 274 -11.79 23.32 28.25
C VAL A 274 -11.49 24.13 26.99
N LEU A 275 -12.46 24.19 26.08
CA LEU A 275 -12.39 24.92 24.83
C LEU A 275 -12.95 26.34 25.05
N ARG A 276 -12.11 27.35 24.81
CA ARG A 276 -12.43 28.77 24.92
C ARG A 276 -12.20 29.47 23.59
N ARG A 277 -12.82 30.62 23.38
CA ARG A 277 -12.50 31.46 22.23
C ARG A 277 -11.09 32.02 22.36
N ALA A 278 -10.29 31.94 21.30
CA ALA A 278 -8.99 32.58 21.25
C ALA A 278 -9.14 34.12 21.18
N LYS A 279 -8.19 34.85 21.77
CA LYS A 279 -8.16 36.32 21.79
C LYS A 279 -7.53 36.89 20.52
#